data_AF-A0A4Q4VRQ2-F1
#
_entry.id   AF-A0A4Q4VRQ2-F1
#
_cell.length_a   1.000
_cell.length_b   1.000
_cell.length_c   1.000
_cell.angle_alpha   90.00
_cell.angle_beta   90.00
_cell.angle_gamma   90.00
#
_symmetry.space_group_name_H-M   'P 1'
#
loop_
_entity.id
_entity.type
_entity.pdbx_description
1 polymer ?
#
loop_
_entity_poly.entity_id
_entity_poly.type
_entity_poly.pdbx_seq_one_letter_code
_entity_poly.pdbx_strand_id
1 'polypeptide(L)'
;MDITPYLRDDQPIFTRGDLERVEDQLAQDNESIQLRALLNDELLSQPNPYRGLGPADPLPGEKRMRPLVRFNDERKLRKAIASGQQNRFSCVEAWQGTLWGPRKSEADTRQEMRRIVDEWEASEECGDLVNALKSSTLSPRIDKVIGFGMGVIASNSAGLAKTHMKEHAVALTIAKAIEEVGGGGVAVYSQEPQYTSVCKKVLEEEFGIRVIEGFGARGFTLVDDRTFVLAHNSSICVREIIADLARPAGMCWRRSATPAQIRNMDDLRRDVRADIDTTRTENMMRGYSRVPGARVSSILPNNGWVPEHDMRLRDCAPQKPGDENA
;
A
#
# COMPACT_ATOMS: atom_id res chain seq x y z
N MET A 1 41.44 10.91 2.60
CA MET A 1 40.75 9.91 1.74
C MET A 1 39.36 9.75 2.34
N ASP A 2 38.42 10.58 1.92
CA ASP A 2 37.02 10.47 2.36
C ASP A 2 36.33 9.43 1.51
N ILE A 3 36.26 8.21 2.03
CA ILE A 3 35.35 7.19 1.51
C ILE A 3 34.00 7.51 2.13
N THR A 4 33.26 8.46 1.57
CA THR A 4 31.84 8.60 1.90
C THR A 4 31.21 7.24 1.63
N PRO A 5 30.65 6.54 2.64
CA PRO A 5 30.10 5.22 2.42
C PRO A 5 28.95 5.37 1.43
N TYR A 6 29.20 4.97 0.18
CA TYR A 6 28.15 4.83 -0.82
C TYR A 6 27.20 3.76 -0.29
N LEU A 7 25.92 4.11 -0.14
CA LEU A 7 24.90 3.10 0.09
C LEU A 7 25.00 2.11 -1.07
N ARG A 8 25.21 0.84 -0.76
CA ARG A 8 25.20 -0.18 -1.80
C ARG A 8 23.77 -0.29 -2.32
N ASP A 9 23.61 -0.45 -3.63
CA ASP A 9 22.29 -0.59 -4.26
C ASP A 9 21.49 -1.79 -3.71
N ASP A 10 22.16 -2.74 -3.03
CA ASP A 10 21.56 -3.92 -2.39
C ASP A 10 21.18 -3.72 -0.92
N GLN A 11 21.59 -2.63 -0.27
CA GLN A 11 21.25 -2.39 1.15
C GLN A 11 19.78 -1.96 1.27
N PRO A 12 18.91 -2.64 2.04
CA PRO A 12 17.51 -2.28 2.17
C PRO A 12 17.32 -0.96 2.93
N ILE A 13 16.46 -0.07 2.42
CA ILE A 13 15.99 1.12 3.13
C ILE A 13 15.01 0.70 4.23
N PHE A 14 14.10 -0.20 3.91
CA PHE A 14 13.07 -0.71 4.81
C PHE A 14 13.42 -2.12 5.29
N THR A 15 13.37 -2.36 6.59
CA THR A 15 13.45 -3.72 7.15
C THR A 15 12.20 -4.02 7.97
N ARG A 16 11.83 -5.30 8.05
CA ARG A 16 10.67 -5.72 8.84
C ARG A 16 10.80 -5.30 10.30
N GLY A 17 12.00 -5.47 10.87
CA GLY A 17 12.31 -5.07 12.24
C GLY A 17 12.19 -3.56 12.47
N ASP A 18 12.50 -2.70 11.50
CA ASP A 18 12.29 -1.25 11.65
C ASP A 18 10.80 -0.91 11.71
N LEU A 19 10.00 -1.53 10.84
CA LEU A 19 8.56 -1.29 10.76
C LEU A 19 7.82 -1.80 12.00
N GLU A 20 8.16 -3.00 12.48
CA GLU A 20 7.65 -3.57 13.73
C GLU A 20 8.02 -2.69 14.93
N ARG A 21 9.30 -2.29 15.02
CA ARG A 21 9.78 -1.43 16.12
C ARG A 21 9.10 -0.07 16.13
N VAL A 22 8.79 0.51 14.97
CA VAL A 22 8.03 1.78 14.91
C VAL A 22 6.60 1.58 15.43
N GLU A 23 5.90 0.53 14.98
CA GLU A 23 4.55 0.22 15.46
C GLU A 23 4.52 0.00 16.99
N ASP A 24 5.44 -0.82 17.50
CA ASP A 24 5.49 -1.16 18.92
C ASP A 24 5.81 0.06 19.80
N GLN A 25 6.79 0.87 19.40
CA GLN A 25 7.15 2.06 20.17
C GLN A 25 6.06 3.13 20.16
N LEU A 26 5.35 3.28 19.04
CA LEU A 26 4.20 4.18 18.95
C LEU A 26 3.04 3.68 19.83
N ALA A 27 2.81 2.36 19.88
CA ALA A 27 1.77 1.76 20.71
C ALA A 27 2.03 1.92 22.22
N GLN A 28 3.31 1.93 22.63
CA GLN A 28 3.70 2.12 24.04
C GLN A 28 3.48 3.54 24.56
N ASP A 29 3.20 4.51 23.69
CA ASP A 29 2.92 5.91 24.05
C ASP A 29 4.05 6.58 24.88
N ASN A 30 5.29 6.09 24.74
CA ASN A 30 6.46 6.63 25.42
C ASN A 30 6.80 8.05 24.96
N GLU A 31 7.69 8.75 25.68
CA GLU A 31 8.08 10.13 25.32
C GLU A 31 8.84 10.25 23.99
N SER A 32 9.55 9.18 23.61
CA SER A 32 10.39 9.13 22.42
C SER A 32 10.26 7.79 21.70
N ILE A 33 10.60 7.80 20.42
CA ILE A 33 10.79 6.60 19.62
C ILE A 33 12.21 6.58 19.05
N GLN A 34 12.75 5.38 18.92
CA GLN A 34 14.06 5.09 18.34
C GLN A 34 13.90 4.68 16.88
N LEU A 35 14.62 5.36 16.00
CA LEU A 35 14.68 5.08 14.58
C LEU A 35 16.08 4.66 14.18
N ARG A 36 16.22 3.63 13.35
CA ARG A 36 17.51 3.21 12.84
C ARG A 36 18.01 4.17 11.76
N ALA A 37 19.20 4.71 11.95
CA ALA A 37 19.94 5.42 10.92
C ALA A 37 20.43 4.42 9.87
N LEU A 38 20.19 4.71 8.59
CA LEU A 38 20.37 3.70 7.56
C LEU A 38 21.82 3.24 7.36
N LEU A 39 22.81 4.11 7.53
CA LEU A 39 24.20 3.83 7.13
C LEU A 39 25.09 3.23 8.22
N ASN A 40 24.85 3.58 9.48
CA ASN A 40 25.67 3.16 10.61
C ASN A 40 24.86 2.35 11.65
N ASP A 41 23.59 2.08 11.37
CA ASP A 41 22.64 1.38 12.25
C ASP A 41 22.49 1.99 13.65
N GLU A 42 22.93 3.24 13.83
CA GLU A 42 22.75 3.96 15.09
C GLU A 42 21.26 4.23 15.34
N LEU A 43 20.85 4.13 16.60
CA LEU A 43 19.49 4.47 17.00
C LEU A 43 19.39 5.96 17.29
N LEU A 44 18.60 6.64 16.47
CA LEU A 44 18.26 8.04 16.61
C LEU A 44 16.98 8.17 17.45
N SER A 45 17.11 8.85 18.59
CA SER A 45 15.97 9.19 19.44
C SER A 45 15.26 10.43 18.90
N GLN A 46 13.93 10.36 18.76
CA GLN A 46 13.09 11.50 18.45
C GLN A 46 11.82 11.52 19.32
N PRO A 47 11.21 12.70 19.57
CA PRO A 47 9.96 12.79 20.30
C PRO A 47 8.89 11.89 19.67
N ASN A 48 8.14 11.16 20.49
CA ASN A 48 7.01 10.36 20.01
C ASN A 48 5.90 11.32 19.56
N PRO A 49 5.59 11.36 18.25
CA PRO A 49 4.62 12.32 17.76
C PRO A 49 3.17 11.89 18.09
N TYR A 50 2.95 10.67 18.57
CA TYR A 50 1.63 10.15 18.91
C TYR A 50 1.27 10.27 20.39
N ARG A 51 2.19 10.78 21.21
CA ARG A 51 2.06 10.82 22.67
C ARG A 51 0.72 11.40 23.11
N GLY A 52 -0.07 10.62 23.83
CA GLY A 52 -1.33 11.05 24.44
C GLY A 52 -2.47 11.36 23.44
N LEU A 53 -2.35 10.98 22.17
CA LEU A 53 -3.38 11.27 21.17
C LEU A 53 -4.55 10.28 21.18
N GLY A 54 -4.36 9.08 21.73
CA GLY A 54 -5.36 8.00 21.82
C GLY A 54 -5.87 7.48 20.46
N PRO A 55 -6.55 6.33 20.40
CA PRO A 55 -6.99 5.75 19.12
C PRO A 55 -8.31 6.33 18.58
N ALA A 56 -8.97 7.21 19.34
CA ALA A 56 -10.30 7.70 19.02
C ALA A 56 -10.32 8.56 17.75
N ASP A 57 -11.37 8.36 16.95
CA ASP A 57 -11.68 9.22 15.81
C ASP A 57 -11.98 10.66 16.28
N PRO A 58 -11.77 11.67 15.41
CA PRO A 58 -12.45 12.95 15.56
C PRO A 58 -13.97 12.76 15.56
N LEU A 59 -14.71 13.69 16.16
CA LEU A 59 -16.18 13.64 16.15
C LEU A 59 -16.71 13.71 14.71
N PRO A 60 -17.94 13.23 14.45
CA PRO A 60 -18.51 13.28 13.12
C PRO A 60 -18.44 14.67 12.48
N GLY A 61 -17.89 14.74 11.25
CA GLY A 61 -17.69 15.99 10.52
C GLY A 61 -16.47 16.85 10.95
N GLU A 62 -15.83 16.55 12.08
CA GLU A 62 -14.64 17.26 12.53
C GLU A 62 -13.37 16.83 11.79
N LYS A 63 -12.35 17.69 11.87
CA LYS A 63 -10.98 17.35 11.50
C LYS A 63 -10.05 17.56 12.68
N ARG A 64 -9.06 16.69 12.80
CA ARG A 64 -7.98 16.83 13.77
C ARG A 64 -6.65 16.73 13.03
N MET A 65 -5.76 17.68 13.29
CA MET A 65 -4.36 17.52 12.89
C MET A 65 -3.75 16.45 13.79
N ARG A 66 -3.20 15.41 13.17
CA ARG A 66 -2.58 14.29 13.87
C ARG A 66 -1.30 13.92 13.15
N PRO A 67 -0.22 13.60 13.87
CA PRO A 67 0.91 12.97 13.25
C PRO A 67 0.53 11.64 12.61
N LEU A 68 1.10 11.40 11.44
CA LEU A 68 1.02 10.19 10.64
C LEU A 68 2.45 9.69 10.41
N VAL A 69 2.63 8.36 10.40
CA VAL A 69 3.87 7.73 9.96
C VAL A 69 4.01 7.99 8.47
N ARG A 70 5.16 8.51 8.07
CA ARG A 70 5.53 8.70 6.67
C ARG A 70 6.81 7.93 6.36
N PHE A 71 6.83 7.36 5.16
CA PHE A 71 7.95 6.55 4.68
C PHE A 71 8.84 7.38 3.76
N ASN A 72 10.15 7.27 3.99
CA ASN A 72 11.17 7.99 3.27
C ASN A 72 11.80 7.08 2.22
N ASP A 73 11.55 7.42 0.96
CA ASP A 73 11.98 6.64 -0.21
C ASP A 73 13.44 6.91 -0.62
N GLU A 74 13.88 6.18 -1.65
CA GLU A 74 15.20 6.25 -2.26
C GLU A 74 15.55 7.67 -2.70
N ARG A 75 14.56 8.47 -3.14
CA ARG A 75 14.79 9.85 -3.58
C ARG A 75 15.13 10.75 -2.40
N LYS A 76 14.44 10.60 -1.28
CA LYS A 76 14.79 11.32 -0.05
C LYS A 76 16.15 10.90 0.48
N LEU A 77 16.48 9.60 0.39
CA LEU A 77 17.81 9.13 0.74
C LEU A 77 18.90 9.75 -0.14
N ARG A 78 18.72 9.76 -1.46
CA ARG A 78 19.65 10.40 -2.41
C ARG A 78 19.84 11.88 -2.11
N LYS A 79 18.77 12.59 -1.76
CA LYS A 79 18.85 13.99 -1.30
C LYS A 79 19.64 14.15 -0.02
N ALA A 80 19.43 13.27 0.97
CA ALA A 80 20.19 13.27 2.21
C ALA A 80 21.68 12.98 1.99
N ILE A 81 22.03 12.07 1.08
CA ILE A 81 23.42 11.81 0.67
C ILE A 81 24.02 13.06 0.01
N ALA A 82 23.32 13.65 -0.95
CA ALA A 82 23.78 14.84 -1.65
C ALA A 82 23.97 16.05 -0.71
N SER A 83 23.22 16.12 0.39
CA SER A 83 23.32 17.18 1.41
C SER A 83 24.25 16.84 2.57
N GLY A 84 24.91 15.68 2.60
CA GLY A 84 25.77 15.26 3.71
C GLY A 84 25.00 14.88 4.99
N GLN A 85 23.69 14.63 4.89
CA GLN A 85 22.79 14.29 6.00
C GLN A 85 22.46 12.80 6.09
N GLN A 86 23.13 11.95 5.32
CA GLN A 86 22.84 10.52 5.22
C GLN A 86 22.93 9.75 6.55
N ASN A 87 23.80 10.16 7.47
CA ASN A 87 23.93 9.54 8.80
C ASN A 87 22.73 9.84 9.73
N ARG A 88 21.85 10.77 9.33
CA ARG A 88 20.62 11.11 10.06
C ARG A 88 19.37 10.62 9.35
N PHE A 89 19.52 9.92 8.23
CA PHE A 89 18.40 9.42 7.45
C PHE A 89 17.77 8.21 8.14
N SER A 90 16.46 8.26 8.33
CA SER A 90 15.62 7.13 8.73
C SER A 90 14.58 6.86 7.63
N CYS A 91 14.23 5.60 7.46
CA CYS A 91 13.18 5.15 6.53
C CYS A 91 11.77 5.60 6.97
N VAL A 92 11.61 6.03 8.22
CA VAL A 92 10.35 6.56 8.77
C VAL A 92 10.57 7.95 9.35
N GLU A 93 9.62 8.85 9.12
CA GLU A 93 9.51 10.16 9.77
C GLU A 93 8.08 10.42 10.27
N ALA A 94 7.95 11.34 11.23
CA ALA A 94 6.66 11.89 11.62
C ALA A 94 6.21 12.96 10.59
N TRP A 95 4.95 12.90 10.15
CA TRP A 95 4.37 13.93 9.29
C TRP A 95 3.02 14.40 9.84
N GLN A 96 2.73 15.70 9.82
CA GLN A 96 1.42 16.18 10.23
C GLN A 96 0.37 15.96 9.14
N GLY A 97 -0.55 15.03 9.38
CA GLY A 97 -1.70 14.78 8.55
C GLY A 97 -2.99 15.31 9.14
N THR A 98 -4.03 15.35 8.31
CA THR A 98 -5.40 15.64 8.77
C THR A 98 -6.18 14.34 8.83
N LEU A 99 -6.63 13.98 10.03
CA LEU A 99 -7.61 12.92 10.23
C LEU A 99 -9.00 13.54 10.22
N TRP A 100 -9.94 12.92 9.52
CA TRP A 100 -11.33 13.34 9.47
C TRP A 100 -12.18 12.35 10.26
N GLY A 101 -13.10 12.87 11.08
CA GLY A 101 -14.15 12.06 11.65
C GLY A 101 -15.10 11.54 10.57
N PRO A 102 -15.93 10.53 10.89
CA PRO A 102 -16.88 9.97 9.94
C PRO A 102 -17.84 11.08 9.46
N ARG A 103 -18.09 11.13 8.15
CA ARG A 103 -18.99 12.12 7.56
C ARG A 103 -20.34 11.54 7.12
N LYS A 104 -20.43 10.21 7.10
CA LYS A 104 -21.64 9.43 6.85
C LYS A 104 -21.91 8.51 8.03
N SER A 105 -23.19 8.17 8.22
CA SER A 105 -23.58 7.14 9.18
C SER A 105 -23.10 5.75 8.72
N GLU A 106 -23.09 4.79 9.64
CA GLU A 106 -22.80 3.39 9.31
C GLU A 106 -23.81 2.82 8.31
N ALA A 107 -25.11 3.09 8.51
CA ALA A 107 -26.17 2.62 7.62
C ALA A 107 -26.02 3.15 6.18
N ASP A 108 -25.76 4.45 6.03
CA ASP A 108 -25.58 5.07 4.72
C ASP A 108 -24.29 4.58 4.04
N THR A 109 -23.21 4.43 4.82
CA THR A 109 -21.93 3.93 4.32
C THR A 109 -22.06 2.49 3.82
N ARG A 110 -22.76 1.64 4.59
CA ARG A 110 -23.07 0.25 4.24
C ARG A 110 -23.91 0.19 2.96
N GLN A 111 -24.99 0.94 2.87
CA GLN A 111 -25.87 0.94 1.70
C GLN A 111 -25.14 1.38 0.44
N GLU A 112 -24.39 2.48 0.52
CA GLU A 112 -23.63 2.99 -0.61
C GLU A 112 -22.51 2.04 -1.03
N MET A 113 -21.78 1.44 -0.09
CA MET A 113 -20.73 0.46 -0.39
C MET A 113 -21.32 -0.77 -1.11
N ARG A 114 -22.44 -1.34 -0.62
CA ARG A 114 -23.12 -2.46 -1.29
C ARG A 114 -23.48 -2.11 -2.73
N ARG A 115 -24.10 -0.94 -2.93
CA ARG A 115 -24.45 -0.45 -4.27
C ARG A 115 -23.23 -0.37 -5.19
N ILE A 116 -22.09 0.13 -4.70
CA ILE A 116 -20.86 0.22 -5.49
C ILE A 116 -20.25 -1.16 -5.76
N VAL A 117 -20.33 -2.11 -4.83
CA VAL A 117 -19.93 -3.51 -5.09
C VAL A 117 -20.81 -4.12 -6.17
N ASP A 118 -22.14 -3.99 -6.07
CA ASP A 118 -23.07 -4.52 -7.07
C ASP A 118 -22.85 -3.90 -8.46
N GLU A 119 -22.66 -2.57 -8.52
CA GLU A 119 -22.35 -1.84 -9.76
C GLU A 119 -21.01 -2.27 -10.36
N TRP A 120 -20.00 -2.52 -9.52
CA TRP A 120 -18.70 -3.04 -9.95
C TRP A 120 -18.83 -4.46 -10.50
N GLU A 121 -19.48 -5.37 -9.77
CA GLU A 121 -19.64 -6.76 -10.16
C GLU A 121 -20.41 -6.92 -11.48
N ALA A 122 -21.38 -6.03 -11.75
CA ALA A 122 -22.13 -5.99 -13.00
C ALA A 122 -21.36 -5.35 -14.18
N SER A 123 -20.18 -4.76 -13.94
CA SER A 123 -19.42 -4.03 -14.97
C SER A 123 -18.62 -4.96 -15.88
N GLU A 124 -18.45 -4.55 -17.15
CA GLU A 124 -17.55 -5.21 -18.11
C GLU A 124 -16.11 -5.27 -17.57
N GLU A 125 -15.67 -4.20 -16.90
CA GLU A 125 -14.33 -4.11 -16.30
C GLU A 125 -14.08 -5.18 -15.24
N CYS A 126 -15.08 -5.52 -14.41
CA CYS A 126 -14.98 -6.64 -13.48
C CYS A 126 -14.90 -7.99 -14.22
N GLY A 127 -15.74 -8.18 -15.24
CA GLY A 127 -15.71 -9.38 -16.09
C GLY A 127 -14.34 -9.59 -16.74
N ASP A 128 -13.76 -8.53 -17.31
CA ASP A 128 -12.43 -8.55 -17.90
C ASP A 128 -11.34 -8.88 -16.88
N LEU A 129 -11.41 -8.29 -15.68
CA LEU A 129 -10.48 -8.58 -14.59
C LEU A 129 -10.53 -10.05 -14.19
N VAL A 130 -11.73 -10.60 -13.98
CA VAL A 130 -11.92 -12.01 -13.62
C VAL A 130 -11.39 -12.93 -14.72
N ASN A 131 -11.71 -12.64 -15.99
CA ASN A 131 -11.23 -13.41 -17.13
C ASN A 131 -9.70 -13.39 -17.24
N ALA A 132 -9.09 -12.22 -17.05
CA ALA A 132 -7.65 -12.05 -17.08
C ALA A 132 -6.95 -12.83 -15.95
N LEU A 133 -7.49 -12.79 -14.73
CA LEU A 133 -7.00 -13.56 -13.60
C LEU A 133 -7.10 -15.07 -13.84
N LYS A 134 -8.26 -15.56 -14.29
CA LYS A 134 -8.47 -16.99 -14.59
C LYS A 134 -7.61 -17.51 -15.75
N SER A 135 -7.27 -16.64 -16.70
CA SER A 135 -6.42 -16.99 -17.85
C SER A 135 -4.92 -16.90 -17.53
N SER A 136 -4.57 -16.40 -16.35
CA SER A 136 -3.18 -16.19 -15.93
C SER A 136 -2.66 -17.34 -15.07
N THR A 137 -1.34 -17.44 -14.93
CA THR A 137 -0.68 -18.43 -14.07
C THR A 137 -0.68 -17.96 -12.62
N LEU A 138 -1.85 -17.80 -12.02
CA LEU A 138 -1.97 -17.48 -10.60
C LEU A 138 -1.35 -18.59 -9.76
N SER A 139 -0.54 -18.20 -8.77
CA SER A 139 -0.02 -19.15 -7.80
C SER A 139 -1.18 -19.68 -6.94
N PRO A 140 -1.38 -21.01 -6.86
CA PRO A 140 -2.41 -21.59 -5.99
C PRO A 140 -2.09 -21.43 -4.50
N ARG A 141 -0.91 -20.89 -4.17
CA ARG A 141 -0.47 -20.65 -2.79
C ARG A 141 -0.87 -19.29 -2.25
N ILE A 142 -1.46 -18.42 -3.06
CA ILE A 142 -1.90 -17.10 -2.58
C ILE A 142 -3.02 -17.32 -1.56
N ASP A 143 -2.82 -16.82 -0.34
CA ASP A 143 -3.79 -16.97 0.76
C ASP A 143 -4.28 -15.64 1.32
N LYS A 144 -3.75 -14.53 0.82
CA LYS A 144 -4.21 -13.19 1.21
C LYS A 144 -4.04 -12.14 0.13
N VAL A 145 -5.00 -11.22 0.10
CA VAL A 145 -4.94 -9.94 -0.61
C VAL A 145 -4.73 -8.85 0.43
N ILE A 146 -3.74 -7.97 0.26
CA ILE A 146 -3.51 -6.82 1.14
C ILE A 146 -3.55 -5.54 0.31
N GLY A 147 -4.52 -4.67 0.61
CA GLY A 147 -4.60 -3.34 0.01
C GLY A 147 -4.03 -2.24 0.89
N PHE A 148 -3.24 -1.35 0.29
CA PHE A 148 -2.64 -0.19 0.95
C PHE A 148 -3.20 1.11 0.36
N GLY A 149 -3.65 2.02 1.24
CA GLY A 149 -4.12 3.34 0.82
C GLY A 149 -5.38 3.29 -0.03
N MET A 150 -6.33 2.42 0.33
CA MET A 150 -7.59 2.24 -0.39
C MET A 150 -8.60 3.36 -0.11
N GLY A 151 -8.31 4.22 0.86
CA GLY A 151 -9.05 5.45 1.14
C GLY A 151 -10.34 5.26 1.94
N VAL A 152 -10.79 6.36 2.53
CA VAL A 152 -11.93 6.41 3.46
C VAL A 152 -13.27 6.29 2.72
N ILE A 153 -14.13 5.37 3.17
CA ILE A 153 -15.47 5.11 2.58
C ILE A 153 -16.59 5.92 3.25
N ALA A 154 -16.46 6.28 4.53
CA ALA A 154 -17.43 7.08 5.28
C ALA A 154 -17.30 8.59 5.02
N SER A 155 -17.23 8.99 3.74
CA SER A 155 -17.00 10.36 3.27
C SER A 155 -18.16 10.90 2.43
N ASN A 156 -18.48 12.19 2.59
CA ASN A 156 -19.51 12.89 1.80
C ASN A 156 -19.03 13.33 0.41
N SER A 157 -17.74 13.17 0.09
CA SER A 157 -17.25 13.42 -1.26
C SER A 157 -17.69 12.28 -2.18
N ALA A 158 -18.82 12.49 -2.89
CA ALA A 158 -19.45 11.45 -3.69
C ALA A 158 -18.47 10.79 -4.69
N GLY A 159 -17.62 11.56 -5.39
CA GLY A 159 -16.65 11.00 -6.34
C GLY A 159 -15.50 10.22 -5.68
N LEU A 160 -14.87 10.80 -4.65
CA LEU A 160 -13.73 10.17 -3.96
C LEU A 160 -14.16 8.94 -3.16
N ALA A 161 -15.27 9.01 -2.43
CA ALA A 161 -15.78 7.89 -1.65
C ALA A 161 -16.15 6.71 -2.56
N LYS A 162 -16.81 6.96 -3.70
CA LYS A 162 -17.10 5.91 -4.69
C LYS A 162 -15.83 5.27 -5.26
N THR A 163 -14.80 6.08 -5.51
CA THR A 163 -13.49 5.56 -5.93
C THR A 163 -12.95 4.60 -4.88
N HIS A 164 -12.85 5.05 -3.64
CA HIS A 164 -12.35 4.23 -2.54
C HIS A 164 -13.18 2.96 -2.37
N MET A 165 -14.51 3.03 -2.44
CA MET A 165 -15.38 1.85 -2.37
C MET A 165 -15.10 0.85 -3.50
N LYS A 166 -14.92 1.31 -4.75
CA LYS A 166 -14.54 0.44 -5.88
C LYS A 166 -13.20 -0.25 -5.62
N GLU A 167 -12.22 0.43 -5.02
CA GLU A 167 -10.93 -0.20 -4.66
C GLU A 167 -11.13 -1.46 -3.80
N HIS A 168 -12.06 -1.40 -2.84
CA HIS A 168 -12.39 -2.54 -1.97
C HIS A 168 -13.14 -3.64 -2.74
N ALA A 169 -14.05 -3.26 -3.64
CA ALA A 169 -14.72 -4.20 -4.53
C ALA A 169 -13.73 -4.97 -5.43
N VAL A 170 -12.71 -4.28 -5.94
CA VAL A 170 -11.61 -4.90 -6.70
C VAL A 170 -10.84 -5.90 -5.85
N ALA A 171 -10.53 -5.57 -4.59
CA ALA A 171 -9.85 -6.49 -3.67
C ALA A 171 -10.65 -7.78 -3.42
N LEU A 172 -11.95 -7.65 -3.19
CA LEU A 172 -12.87 -8.79 -3.04
C LEU A 172 -12.92 -9.64 -4.31
N THR A 173 -12.98 -9.01 -5.48
CA THR A 173 -13.01 -9.69 -6.78
C THR A 173 -11.74 -10.49 -7.03
N ILE A 174 -10.57 -9.90 -6.73
CA ILE A 174 -9.29 -10.57 -6.88
C ILE A 174 -9.20 -11.76 -5.92
N ALA A 175 -9.60 -11.58 -4.66
CA ALA A 175 -9.60 -12.68 -3.69
C ALA A 175 -10.46 -13.84 -4.17
N LYS A 176 -11.71 -13.57 -4.56
CA LYS A 176 -12.64 -14.58 -5.09
C LYS A 176 -12.08 -15.30 -6.32
N ALA A 177 -11.50 -14.56 -7.26
CA ALA A 177 -10.90 -15.15 -8.46
C ALA A 177 -9.71 -16.07 -8.12
N ILE A 178 -8.90 -15.70 -7.13
CA ILE A 178 -7.79 -16.52 -6.64
C ILE A 178 -8.31 -17.78 -5.92
N GLU A 179 -9.35 -17.65 -5.08
CA GLU A 179 -10.01 -18.79 -4.41
C GLU A 179 -10.55 -19.80 -5.43
N GLU A 180 -11.22 -19.32 -6.48
CA GLU A 180 -11.78 -20.17 -7.54
C GLU A 180 -10.69 -20.94 -8.32
N VAL A 181 -9.49 -20.37 -8.47
CA VAL A 181 -8.35 -21.02 -9.15
C VAL A 181 -7.57 -21.95 -8.23
N GLY A 182 -7.35 -21.54 -6.97
CA GLY A 182 -6.49 -22.24 -6.01
C GLY A 182 -7.21 -23.25 -5.11
N GLY A 183 -8.54 -23.16 -4.98
CA GLY A 183 -9.36 -24.02 -4.13
C GLY A 183 -9.21 -23.82 -2.61
N GLY A 184 -8.36 -22.88 -2.18
CA GLY A 184 -8.19 -22.47 -0.78
C GLY A 184 -8.78 -21.09 -0.51
N GLY A 185 -9.15 -20.82 0.74
CA GLY A 185 -9.67 -19.50 1.15
C GLY A 185 -8.60 -18.41 1.11
N VAL A 186 -8.98 -17.20 0.68
CA VAL A 186 -8.12 -16.03 0.53
C VAL A 186 -8.64 -14.91 1.42
N ALA A 187 -7.89 -14.56 2.45
CA ALA A 187 -8.26 -13.47 3.34
C ALA A 187 -8.01 -12.10 2.68
N VAL A 188 -8.96 -11.18 2.83
CA VAL A 188 -8.80 -9.79 2.35
C VAL A 188 -8.46 -8.89 3.52
N TYR A 189 -7.37 -8.15 3.38
CA TYR A 189 -6.92 -7.17 4.33
C TYR A 189 -6.84 -5.78 3.71
N SER A 190 -7.08 -4.76 4.52
CA SER A 190 -6.85 -3.38 4.11
C SER A 190 -6.15 -2.58 5.20
N GLN A 191 -5.18 -1.76 4.80
CA GLN A 191 -4.55 -0.78 5.65
C GLN A 191 -4.72 0.64 5.08
N GLU A 192 -5.47 1.46 5.81
CA GLU A 192 -5.63 2.89 5.58
C GLU A 192 -5.59 3.62 6.94
N PRO A 193 -4.51 4.36 7.24
CA PRO A 193 -4.39 5.11 8.50
C PRO A 193 -5.52 6.10 8.76
N GLN A 194 -6.26 6.50 7.72
CA GLN A 194 -7.39 7.43 7.84
C GLN A 194 -8.76 6.76 8.04
N TYR A 195 -8.84 5.43 8.13
CA TYR A 195 -10.12 4.78 8.42
C TYR A 195 -10.69 5.23 9.76
N THR A 196 -11.95 5.63 9.70
CA THR A 196 -12.76 5.85 10.90
C THR A 196 -13.33 4.53 11.40
N SER A 197 -13.77 4.49 12.66
CA SER A 197 -14.59 3.42 13.26
C SER A 197 -15.75 2.99 12.36
N VAL A 198 -16.43 3.94 11.70
CA VAL A 198 -17.50 3.62 10.72
C VAL A 198 -16.95 2.86 9.51
N CYS A 199 -15.77 3.24 8.98
CA CYS A 199 -15.15 2.51 7.88
C CYS A 199 -14.80 1.09 8.32
N LYS A 200 -14.12 0.95 9.45
CA LYS A 200 -13.67 -0.36 9.98
C LYS A 200 -14.84 -1.32 10.14
N LYS A 201 -15.88 -0.86 10.85
CA LYS A 201 -17.06 -1.67 11.13
C LYS A 201 -17.77 -2.14 9.87
N VAL A 202 -17.99 -1.24 8.89
CA VAL A 202 -18.63 -1.61 7.63
C VAL A 202 -17.77 -2.59 6.84
N LEU A 203 -16.45 -2.37 6.75
CA LEU A 203 -15.55 -3.26 6.01
C LEU A 203 -15.48 -4.67 6.62
N GLU A 204 -15.40 -4.75 7.95
CA GLU A 204 -15.24 -6.01 8.67
C GLU A 204 -16.56 -6.81 8.76
N GLU A 205 -17.65 -6.18 9.19
CA GLU A 205 -18.92 -6.87 9.46
C GLU A 205 -19.68 -7.25 8.18
N GLU A 206 -19.58 -6.44 7.13
CA GLU A 206 -20.40 -6.62 5.91
C GLU A 206 -19.66 -7.30 4.77
N PHE A 207 -18.36 -7.05 4.66
CA PHE A 207 -17.56 -7.50 3.51
C PHE A 207 -16.43 -8.46 3.89
N GLY A 208 -16.28 -8.78 5.18
CA GLY A 208 -15.24 -9.70 5.67
C GLY A 208 -13.82 -9.18 5.44
N ILE A 209 -13.64 -7.88 5.17
CA ILE A 209 -12.34 -7.26 4.96
C ILE A 209 -11.73 -6.97 6.33
N ARG A 210 -10.60 -7.61 6.63
CA ARG A 210 -9.87 -7.42 7.89
C ARG A 210 -9.10 -6.12 7.86
N VAL A 211 -9.46 -5.15 8.71
CA VAL A 211 -8.70 -3.91 8.78
C VAL A 211 -7.43 -4.13 9.59
N ILE A 212 -6.29 -3.80 8.98
CA ILE A 212 -5.00 -3.82 9.67
C ILE A 212 -4.89 -2.54 10.49
N GLU A 213 -5.07 -2.68 11.79
CA GLU A 213 -4.86 -1.59 12.75
C GLU A 213 -3.37 -1.34 13.02
N GLY A 214 -3.06 -0.14 13.48
CA GLY A 214 -1.71 0.30 13.79
C GLY A 214 -1.49 1.75 13.39
N PHE A 215 -0.22 2.12 13.26
CA PHE A 215 0.21 3.48 12.92
C PHE A 215 0.55 3.65 11.43
N GLY A 216 0.43 2.59 10.64
CA GLY A 216 0.49 2.61 9.18
C GLY A 216 1.64 1.79 8.58
N ALA A 217 2.42 1.09 9.39
CA ALA A 217 3.51 0.23 8.97
C ALA A 217 3.20 -1.28 9.10
N ARG A 218 2.27 -1.67 9.99
CA ARG A 218 1.97 -3.08 10.31
C ARG A 218 1.63 -3.93 9.08
N GLY A 219 0.86 -3.42 8.13
CA GLY A 219 0.45 -4.19 6.96
C GLY A 219 1.61 -4.62 6.08
N PHE A 220 2.69 -3.84 6.03
CA PHE A 220 3.91 -4.22 5.31
C PHE A 220 4.59 -5.44 5.95
N THR A 221 4.47 -5.61 7.26
CA THR A 221 5.01 -6.75 8.01
C THR A 221 4.14 -8.01 7.87
N LEU A 222 3.05 -7.95 7.11
CA LEU A 222 2.23 -9.11 6.75
C LEU A 222 2.45 -9.57 5.31
N VAL A 223 3.21 -8.80 4.50
CA VAL A 223 3.50 -9.18 3.12
C VAL A 223 4.61 -10.24 3.08
N ASP A 224 4.33 -11.29 2.32
CA ASP A 224 5.19 -12.44 2.03
C ASP A 224 5.02 -12.90 0.56
N ASP A 225 5.61 -14.04 0.20
CA ASP A 225 5.54 -14.63 -1.14
C ASP A 225 4.18 -15.27 -1.49
N ARG A 226 3.24 -15.33 -0.54
CA ARG A 226 1.86 -15.84 -0.69
C ARG A 226 0.82 -14.72 -0.68
N THR A 227 1.29 -13.48 -0.83
CA THR A 227 0.46 -12.28 -0.80
C THR A 227 0.17 -11.78 -2.21
N PHE A 228 -1.05 -11.30 -2.45
CA PHE A 228 -1.38 -10.39 -3.54
C PHE A 228 -1.52 -8.96 -3.00
N VAL A 229 -0.79 -7.99 -3.54
CA VAL A 229 -0.78 -6.61 -3.02
C VAL A 229 -1.55 -5.64 -3.93
N LEU A 230 -2.35 -4.75 -3.34
CA LEU A 230 -3.02 -3.64 -4.04
C LEU A 230 -2.49 -2.28 -3.56
N ALA A 231 -2.12 -1.42 -4.52
CA ALA A 231 -1.61 -0.07 -4.25
C ALA A 231 -1.93 0.89 -5.41
N HIS A 232 -3.21 1.21 -5.60
CA HIS A 232 -3.67 2.03 -6.72
C HIS A 232 -3.51 3.54 -6.51
N ASN A 233 -3.73 4.02 -5.29
CA ASN A 233 -3.77 5.46 -4.99
C ASN A 233 -2.94 5.84 -3.75
N SER A 234 -1.88 5.07 -3.47
CA SER A 234 -1.08 5.29 -2.28
C SER A 234 -0.42 6.67 -2.27
N SER A 235 -0.42 7.31 -1.09
CA SER A 235 0.27 8.58 -0.84
C SER A 235 1.67 8.39 -0.25
N ILE A 236 2.16 7.14 -0.23
CA ILE A 236 3.46 6.69 0.27
C ILE A 236 4.10 5.70 -0.72
N CYS A 237 5.40 5.45 -0.57
CA CYS A 237 6.20 4.58 -1.45
C CYS A 237 5.99 3.08 -1.20
N VAL A 238 4.76 2.59 -1.34
CA VAL A 238 4.39 1.18 -1.12
C VAL A 238 5.30 0.25 -1.92
N ARG A 239 5.52 0.52 -3.22
CA ARG A 239 6.30 -0.39 -4.08
C ARG A 239 7.71 -0.59 -3.59
N GLU A 240 8.33 0.48 -3.12
CA GLU A 240 9.70 0.45 -2.64
C GLU A 240 9.81 -0.29 -1.31
N ILE A 241 8.85 -0.07 -0.41
CA ILE A 241 8.74 -0.83 0.83
C ILE A 241 8.58 -2.33 0.53
N ILE A 242 7.68 -2.70 -0.39
CA ILE A 242 7.52 -4.09 -0.81
C ILE A 242 8.80 -4.62 -1.46
N ALA A 243 9.50 -3.82 -2.28
CA ALA A 243 10.74 -4.21 -2.93
C ALA A 243 11.88 -4.52 -1.96
N ASP A 244 11.89 -3.91 -0.78
CA ASP A 244 12.88 -4.23 0.26
C ASP A 244 12.45 -5.38 1.17
N LEU A 245 11.15 -5.55 1.42
CA LEU A 245 10.65 -6.50 2.42
C LEU A 245 10.30 -7.89 1.88
N ALA A 246 9.80 -7.96 0.65
CA ALA A 246 9.16 -9.17 0.13
C ALA A 246 9.20 -9.29 -1.40
N ARG A 247 8.72 -10.43 -1.89
CA ARG A 247 8.47 -10.71 -3.32
C ARG A 247 7.09 -11.37 -3.45
N PRO A 248 5.99 -10.59 -3.34
CA PRO A 248 4.63 -11.12 -3.34
C PRO A 248 4.33 -11.89 -4.63
N ALA A 249 3.36 -12.80 -4.57
CA ALA A 249 2.97 -13.60 -5.73
C ALA A 249 2.32 -12.76 -6.84
N GLY A 250 1.64 -11.68 -6.47
CA GLY A 250 1.01 -10.77 -7.41
C GLY A 250 0.87 -9.37 -6.85
N MET A 251 0.78 -8.40 -7.75
CA MET A 251 0.62 -6.99 -7.43
C MET A 251 -0.32 -6.34 -8.44
N CYS A 252 -1.18 -5.43 -7.98
CA CYS A 252 -1.90 -4.51 -8.84
C CYS A 252 -1.70 -3.10 -8.29
N TRP A 253 -1.04 -2.27 -9.08
CA TRP A 253 -0.67 -0.91 -8.67
C TRP A 253 -0.81 0.05 -9.83
N ARG A 254 -0.78 1.36 -9.59
CA ARG A 254 -0.87 2.35 -10.68
C ARG A 254 0.28 2.19 -11.67
N ARG A 255 0.10 2.49 -12.95
CA ARG A 255 1.27 2.65 -13.82
C ARG A 255 2.14 3.82 -13.34
N SER A 256 3.44 3.60 -13.19
CA SER A 256 4.38 4.66 -12.81
C SER A 256 4.43 5.75 -13.87
N ALA A 257 4.69 6.98 -13.45
CA ALA A 257 4.96 8.10 -14.34
C ALA A 257 6.22 7.82 -15.18
N THR A 258 6.19 8.17 -16.46
CA THR A 258 7.36 8.07 -17.34
C THR A 258 8.46 9.04 -16.89
N PRO A 259 9.74 8.82 -17.28
CA PRO A 259 10.82 9.77 -16.99
C PRO A 259 10.51 11.20 -17.46
N ALA A 260 9.79 11.36 -18.58
CA ALA A 260 9.36 12.68 -19.06
C ALA A 260 8.34 13.34 -18.12
N GLN A 261 7.35 12.58 -17.65
CA GLN A 261 6.38 13.06 -16.67
C GLN A 261 7.03 13.38 -15.32
N ILE A 262 8.01 12.57 -14.89
CA ILE A 262 8.77 12.82 -13.67
C ILE A 262 9.60 14.11 -13.78
N ARG A 263 10.20 14.41 -14.95
CA ARG A 263 10.94 15.68 -15.13
C ARG A 263 10.04 16.90 -14.96
N ASN A 264 8.79 16.82 -15.38
CA ASN A 264 7.78 17.86 -15.19
C ASN A 264 6.99 17.64 -13.89
N MET A 265 7.70 17.22 -12.84
CA MET A 265 7.08 16.74 -11.61
C MET A 265 6.05 17.72 -11.05
N ASP A 266 6.25 19.03 -11.20
CA ASP A 266 5.32 20.08 -10.76
C ASP A 266 3.87 19.90 -11.25
N ASP A 267 3.67 19.28 -12.41
CA ASP A 267 2.36 18.97 -12.97
C ASP A 267 1.73 17.68 -12.41
N LEU A 268 2.51 16.85 -11.69
CA LEU A 268 2.05 15.58 -11.14
C LEU A 268 1.38 15.74 -9.76
N ARG A 269 0.25 15.04 -9.58
CA ARG A 269 -0.48 14.93 -8.32
C ARG A 269 0.41 14.27 -7.24
N ARG A 270 0.24 14.68 -5.98
CA ARG A 270 1.11 14.28 -4.85
C ARG A 270 1.22 12.76 -4.66
N ASP A 271 0.13 12.03 -4.84
CA ASP A 271 0.05 10.56 -4.81
C ASP A 271 0.80 9.92 -5.99
N VAL A 272 0.69 10.46 -7.21
CA VAL A 272 1.51 10.00 -8.35
C VAL A 272 2.99 10.15 -8.00
N ARG A 273 3.37 11.28 -7.39
CA ARG A 273 4.76 11.50 -6.98
C ARG A 273 5.18 10.60 -5.84
N ALA A 274 4.28 10.06 -5.03
CA ALA A 274 4.62 9.37 -3.79
C ALA A 274 5.03 7.91 -4.03
N ASP A 275 4.50 7.27 -5.07
CA ASP A 275 4.67 5.84 -5.35
C ASP A 275 5.09 5.60 -6.81
N ILE A 276 6.26 6.12 -7.17
CA ILE A 276 6.86 5.94 -8.51
C ILE A 276 7.82 4.76 -8.54
N ASP A 277 8.14 4.29 -9.74
CA ASP A 277 9.21 3.32 -9.93
C ASP A 277 10.58 3.95 -9.60
N THR A 278 11.37 3.18 -8.85
CA THR A 278 12.76 3.47 -8.47
C THR A 278 13.64 2.30 -8.89
N THR A 279 14.97 2.43 -8.78
CA THR A 279 15.91 1.35 -9.11
C THR A 279 15.53 0.04 -8.39
N ARG A 280 15.08 0.14 -7.13
CA ARG A 280 14.62 -0.99 -6.32
C ARG A 280 13.39 -1.67 -6.90
N THR A 281 12.37 -0.89 -7.25
CA THR A 281 11.12 -1.45 -7.77
C THR A 281 11.34 -2.02 -9.17
N GLU A 282 12.14 -1.36 -10.02
CA GLU A 282 12.53 -1.86 -11.34
C GLU A 282 13.25 -3.21 -11.23
N ASN A 283 14.19 -3.35 -10.30
CA ASN A 283 14.89 -4.60 -10.05
C ASN A 283 13.94 -5.70 -9.57
N MET A 284 13.02 -5.40 -8.66
CA MET A 284 11.97 -6.34 -8.25
C MET A 284 11.13 -6.77 -9.46
N MET A 285 10.71 -5.81 -10.31
CA MET A 285 9.81 -6.04 -11.44
C MET A 285 10.36 -6.96 -12.53
N ARG A 286 11.67 -7.22 -12.57
CA ARG A 286 12.29 -8.12 -13.56
C ARG A 286 11.80 -9.58 -13.47
N GLY A 287 11.31 -10.00 -12.30
CA GLY A 287 10.72 -11.33 -12.10
C GLY A 287 9.20 -11.34 -12.13
N TYR A 288 8.57 -10.35 -12.77
CA TYR A 288 7.12 -10.21 -12.84
C TYR A 288 6.63 -9.94 -14.25
N SER A 289 5.70 -10.78 -14.71
CA SER A 289 4.99 -10.61 -15.96
C SER A 289 3.69 -9.83 -15.78
N ARG A 290 3.36 -9.00 -16.76
CA ARG A 290 2.05 -8.34 -16.82
C ARG A 290 0.96 -9.34 -17.11
N VAL A 291 -0.21 -9.12 -16.52
CA VAL A 291 -1.44 -9.86 -16.85
C VAL A 291 -2.20 -9.11 -17.94
N PRO A 292 -2.23 -9.60 -19.20
CA PRO A 292 -2.96 -8.93 -20.27
C PRO A 292 -4.46 -8.87 -19.96
N GLY A 293 -5.10 -7.74 -20.26
CA GLY A 293 -6.54 -7.56 -20.05
C GLY A 293 -6.97 -7.24 -18.61
N ALA A 294 -6.09 -7.44 -17.62
CA ALA A 294 -6.37 -7.05 -16.23
C ALA A 294 -6.24 -5.53 -16.04
N ARG A 295 -7.21 -4.78 -16.55
CA ARG A 295 -7.28 -3.33 -16.45
C ARG A 295 -8.29 -2.93 -15.40
N VAL A 296 -7.82 -2.18 -14.41
CA VAL A 296 -8.69 -1.45 -13.49
C VAL A 296 -8.58 0.03 -13.84
N SER A 297 -9.69 0.66 -14.21
CA SER A 297 -9.74 2.09 -14.47
C SER A 297 -9.70 2.86 -13.16
N SER A 298 -8.81 3.87 -13.09
CA SER A 298 -8.85 4.84 -12.00
C SER A 298 -10.08 5.74 -12.16
N ILE A 299 -10.92 5.83 -11.13
CA ILE A 299 -12.10 6.72 -11.12
C ILE A 299 -11.72 8.17 -10.76
N LEU A 300 -10.44 8.52 -10.64
CA LEU A 300 -10.05 9.91 -10.48
C LEU A 300 -9.81 10.52 -11.87
N PRO A 301 -10.81 11.18 -12.50
CA PRO A 301 -10.59 11.87 -13.76
C PRO A 301 -9.54 12.95 -13.54
N ASN A 302 -8.55 12.96 -14.42
CA ASN A 302 -7.55 14.01 -14.49
C ASN A 302 -7.57 14.56 -15.91
N ASN A 303 -7.49 15.89 -16.05
CA ASN A 303 -7.04 16.72 -17.20
C ASN A 303 -6.48 15.98 -18.46
N GLY A 304 -7.21 15.03 -19.04
CA GLY A 304 -6.75 14.13 -20.11
C GLY A 304 -5.85 12.94 -19.70
N TRP A 305 -5.52 12.71 -18.43
CA TRP A 305 -4.70 11.57 -17.98
C TRP A 305 -5.51 10.58 -17.15
N VAL A 306 -5.76 9.40 -17.72
CA VAL A 306 -6.39 8.26 -17.03
C VAL A 306 -5.29 7.26 -16.69
N PRO A 307 -4.81 7.21 -15.43
CA PRO A 307 -3.85 6.19 -15.05
C PRO A 307 -4.48 4.81 -15.17
N GLU A 308 -3.94 3.99 -16.07
CA GLU A 308 -4.19 2.56 -16.07
C GLU A 308 -3.46 1.93 -14.89
N HIS A 309 -4.09 0.98 -14.21
CA HIS A 309 -3.42 0.12 -13.24
C HIS A 309 -2.73 -1.03 -13.96
N ASP A 310 -1.53 -1.39 -13.49
CA ASP A 310 -0.70 -2.46 -14.02
C ASP A 310 -0.78 -3.63 -13.04
N MET A 311 -1.44 -4.71 -13.47
CA MET A 311 -1.45 -5.97 -12.75
C MET A 311 -0.29 -6.84 -13.21
N ARG A 312 0.43 -7.40 -12.24
CA ARG A 312 1.59 -8.25 -12.48
C ARG A 312 1.60 -9.46 -11.57
N LEU A 313 2.04 -10.59 -12.10
CA LEU A 313 2.26 -11.83 -11.37
C LEU A 313 3.72 -12.19 -11.39
N ARG A 314 4.18 -12.78 -10.28
CA ARG A 314 5.55 -13.28 -10.19
C ARG A 314 5.72 -14.42 -11.18
N ASP A 315 6.82 -14.38 -11.94
CA ASP A 315 7.17 -15.47 -12.83
C ASP A 315 7.45 -16.70 -11.96
N CYS A 316 6.65 -17.75 -12.12
CA CYS A 316 7.00 -19.04 -11.56
C CYS A 316 8.29 -19.48 -12.25
N ALA A 317 9.41 -19.53 -11.51
CA ALA A 317 10.57 -20.24 -11.99
C ALA A 317 10.10 -21.66 -12.36
N PRO A 318 10.46 -22.22 -13.53
CA PRO A 318 10.15 -23.60 -13.81
C PRO A 318 10.71 -24.44 -12.66
N GLN A 319 9.85 -25.20 -11.98
CA GLN A 319 10.33 -26.25 -11.07
C GLN A 319 11.30 -27.08 -11.90
N LYS A 320 12.58 -27.11 -11.52
CA LYS A 320 13.50 -28.04 -12.13
C LYS A 320 12.91 -29.44 -11.90
N PRO A 321 12.64 -30.22 -12.96
CA PRO A 321 12.22 -31.59 -12.77
C PRO A 321 13.41 -32.36 -12.22
N GLY A 322 13.28 -32.86 -11.00
CA GLY A 322 14.27 -33.74 -10.37
C GLY A 322 14.81 -33.19 -9.06
N ASP A 323 14.10 -33.48 -7.98
CA ASP A 323 14.66 -33.81 -6.65
C ASP A 323 13.58 -34.55 -5.81
N GLU A 324 12.90 -35.50 -6.45
CA GLU A 324 12.16 -36.56 -5.76
C GLU A 324 12.81 -37.90 -6.14
N ASN A 325 13.92 -38.20 -5.47
CA ASN A 325 14.45 -39.53 -5.13
C ASN A 325 15.94 -39.39 -4.77
N ALA A 326 16.19 -39.03 -3.51
CA ALA A 326 17.43 -39.33 -2.79
C ALA A 326 17.06 -39.62 -1.34
#